data_AF-A0A377QZ11-F1
#
_entry.id   AF-A0A377QZ11-F1
#
_cell.length_a   1.000
_cell.length_b   1.000
_cell.length_c   1.000
_cell.angle_alpha   90.00
_cell.angle_beta   90.00
_cell.angle_gamma   90.00
#
_symmetry.space_group_name_H-M   'P 1'
#
loop_
_entity.id
_entity.type
_entity.pdbx_description
1 polymer ?
#
loop_
_entity_poly.entity_id
_entity_poly.type
_entity_poly.pdbx_seq_one_letter_code
_entity_poly.pdbx_strand_id
1 'polypeptide(L)'
;MQVKKNPPNAAVRSAILAAIAAALLVSAVFQFVILPGKQEQTRQQIKAEVDQAVGKIQETTRQTTQQTIREMEAQAKREIGEKTLLLRDLSDGVRYGSAVRTEVAIYLADRGRLPASMDELYPDGIGLPAVLEKVDIGAQGRVILHYAPKTKLNGTVILTPDVDTKHMMIREWICTTSDFAFIAEASPECSYIPQANTAQ
;
A
#
# COMPACT_ATOMS: atom_id res chain seq x y z
N MET A 1 -10.83 22.36 -24.26
CA MET A 1 -9.44 22.14 -24.75
C MET A 1 -9.16 20.63 -24.71
N GLN A 2 -9.11 19.99 -25.88
CA GLN A 2 -8.97 18.53 -26.01
C GLN A 2 -7.48 18.19 -26.21
N VAL A 3 -6.85 17.55 -25.22
CA VAL A 3 -5.48 17.03 -25.34
C VAL A 3 -5.55 15.67 -26.03
N LYS A 4 -5.26 15.67 -27.33
CA LYS A 4 -5.19 14.46 -28.17
C LYS A 4 -3.97 13.63 -27.76
N LYS A 5 -4.17 12.66 -26.86
CA LYS A 5 -3.19 11.59 -26.57
C LYS A 5 -3.07 10.69 -27.80
N ASN A 6 -2.06 10.94 -28.62
CA ASN A 6 -1.61 9.97 -29.63
C ASN A 6 -0.74 8.91 -28.93
N PRO A 7 -1.10 7.62 -28.96
CA PRO A 7 -0.28 6.57 -28.36
C PRO A 7 0.99 6.29 -29.20
N PRO A 8 2.11 5.90 -28.55
CA PRO A 8 3.39 5.60 -29.20
C PRO A 8 3.33 4.43 -30.21
N ASN A 9 2.25 3.65 -30.16
CA ASN A 9 2.03 2.51 -31.05
C ASN A 9 1.73 2.90 -32.51
N ALA A 10 1.25 4.13 -32.77
CA ALA A 10 1.00 4.57 -34.14
C ALA A 10 2.31 4.85 -34.91
N ALA A 11 3.27 5.51 -34.25
CA ALA A 11 4.58 5.82 -34.82
C ALA A 11 5.43 4.56 -35.08
N VAL A 12 5.37 3.59 -34.16
CA VAL A 12 6.05 2.31 -34.31
C VAL A 12 5.42 1.46 -35.42
N ARG A 13 4.08 1.42 -35.51
CA ARG A 13 3.37 0.72 -36.60
C ARG A 13 3.62 1.36 -37.97
N SER A 14 3.68 2.69 -38.06
CA SER A 14 4.02 3.39 -39.30
C SER A 14 5.47 3.16 -39.74
N ALA A 15 6.41 3.03 -38.79
CA ALA A 15 7.80 2.70 -39.11
C ALA A 15 7.95 1.25 -39.62
N ILE A 16 7.22 0.30 -39.03
CA ILE A 16 7.20 -1.11 -39.48
C ILE A 16 6.58 -1.22 -40.89
N LEU A 17 5.47 -0.53 -41.15
CA LEU A 17 4.84 -0.50 -42.47
C LEU A 17 5.71 0.17 -43.54
N ALA A 18 6.44 1.24 -43.19
CA ALA A 18 7.38 1.89 -44.09
C ALA A 18 8.59 1.00 -44.44
N ALA A 19 9.10 0.23 -43.46
CA ALA A 19 10.17 -0.74 -43.69
C ALA A 19 9.74 -1.91 -44.59
N ILE A 20 8.50 -2.40 -44.42
CA ILE A 20 7.95 -3.47 -45.27
C ILE A 20 7.66 -2.96 -46.69
N ALA A 21 7.17 -1.73 -46.85
CA ALA A 21 6.94 -1.12 -48.17
C ALA A 21 8.24 -0.86 -48.94
N ALA A 22 9.31 -0.44 -48.24
CA ALA A 22 10.65 -0.30 -48.83
C ALA A 22 11.23 -1.66 -49.27
N ALA A 23 10.97 -2.74 -48.52
CA ALA A 23 11.41 -4.08 -48.88
C ALA A 23 10.68 -4.66 -50.10
N LEU A 24 9.41 -4.31 -50.33
CA LEU A 24 8.60 -4.82 -51.46
C LEU A 24 8.84 -4.05 -52.78
N LEU A 25 9.18 -2.76 -52.73
CA LEU A 25 9.52 -2.01 -53.96
C LEU A 25 10.92 -2.37 -54.50
N VAL A 26 11.82 -2.85 -53.66
CA VAL A 26 13.13 -3.38 -54.08
C VAL A 26 12.98 -4.76 -54.75
N SER A 27 11.93 -5.54 -54.46
CA SER A 27 11.73 -6.86 -55.08
C SER A 27 11.09 -6.80 -56.48
N ALA A 28 10.37 -5.74 -56.85
CA ALA A 28 9.66 -5.68 -58.13
C ALA A 28 10.53 -5.19 -59.30
N VAL A 29 11.57 -4.39 -59.06
CA VAL A 29 12.50 -3.93 -60.11
C VAL A 29 13.64 -4.93 -60.35
N PHE A 30 13.91 -5.82 -59.39
CA PHE A 30 15.01 -6.79 -59.44
C PHE A 30 14.72 -8.07 -60.22
N GLN A 31 13.50 -8.27 -60.74
CA GLN A 31 13.14 -9.50 -61.46
C GLN A 31 13.44 -9.47 -62.97
N PHE A 32 13.85 -8.34 -63.56
CA PHE A 32 13.94 -8.25 -65.03
C PHE A 32 15.33 -8.06 -65.62
N VAL A 33 16.38 -7.73 -64.84
CA VAL A 33 17.66 -7.29 -65.41
C VAL A 33 18.88 -7.71 -64.54
N ILE A 34 19.55 -8.80 -64.94
CA ILE A 34 21.03 -8.98 -64.97
C ILE A 34 21.78 -9.59 -63.74
N LEU A 35 22.49 -10.70 -64.02
CA LEU A 35 23.69 -11.35 -63.40
C LEU A 35 23.54 -12.21 -62.10
N PRO A 36 23.75 -13.55 -62.16
CA PRO A 36 23.62 -14.46 -61.00
C PRO A 36 24.79 -14.41 -59.98
N GLY A 37 25.79 -13.54 -60.14
CA GLY A 37 27.01 -13.55 -59.30
C GLY A 37 27.12 -12.46 -58.23
N LYS A 38 26.38 -11.33 -58.33
CA LYS A 38 26.45 -10.20 -57.37
C LYS A 38 25.38 -10.22 -56.28
N GLN A 39 24.44 -11.15 -56.39
CA GLN A 39 23.24 -11.23 -55.54
C GLN A 39 23.54 -11.87 -54.17
N GLU A 40 24.53 -12.78 -54.10
CA GLU A 40 24.91 -13.46 -52.86
C GLU A 40 25.64 -12.54 -51.87
N GLN A 41 26.56 -11.69 -52.34
CA GLN A 41 27.23 -10.70 -51.49
C GLN A 41 26.23 -9.70 -50.89
N THR A 42 25.29 -9.22 -51.70
CA THR A 42 24.25 -8.29 -51.26
C THR A 42 23.30 -8.95 -50.26
N ARG A 43 22.93 -10.23 -50.48
CA ARG A 43 22.14 -11.01 -49.51
C ARG A 43 22.89 -11.28 -48.20
N GLN A 44 24.19 -11.56 -48.25
CA GLN A 44 25.00 -11.77 -47.06
C GLN A 44 25.15 -10.50 -46.22
N GLN A 45 25.33 -9.34 -46.86
CA GLN A 45 25.37 -8.05 -46.17
C GLN A 45 24.05 -7.73 -45.47
N ILE A 46 22.91 -7.88 -46.17
CA ILE A 46 21.59 -7.66 -45.59
C ILE A 46 21.34 -8.61 -44.41
N LYS A 47 21.74 -9.88 -44.52
CA LYS A 47 21.56 -10.85 -43.44
C LYS A 47 22.38 -10.49 -42.20
N ALA A 48 23.64 -10.07 -42.37
CA ALA A 48 24.50 -9.65 -41.27
C ALA A 48 23.95 -8.38 -40.56
N GLU A 49 23.43 -7.43 -41.32
CA GLU A 49 22.82 -6.21 -40.77
C GLU A 49 21.53 -6.50 -39.99
N VAL A 50 20.68 -7.39 -40.51
CA VAL A 50 19.46 -7.86 -39.82
C VAL A 50 19.82 -8.63 -38.55
N ASP A 51 20.77 -9.54 -38.59
CA ASP A 51 21.21 -10.31 -37.42
C ASP A 51 21.80 -9.38 -36.34
N GLN A 52 22.56 -8.36 -36.75
CA GLN A 52 23.09 -7.34 -35.84
C GLN A 52 21.98 -6.46 -35.23
N ALA A 53 20.98 -6.05 -36.03
CA ALA A 53 19.85 -5.27 -35.56
C ALA A 53 18.96 -6.08 -34.60
N VAL A 54 18.69 -7.35 -34.91
CA VAL A 54 17.95 -8.26 -34.04
C VAL A 54 18.69 -8.49 -32.73
N GLY A 55 20.01 -8.72 -32.76
CA GLY A 55 20.83 -8.85 -31.56
C GLY A 55 20.76 -7.61 -30.65
N LYS A 56 20.90 -6.41 -31.21
CA LYS A 56 20.79 -5.14 -30.46
C LYS A 56 19.40 -4.93 -29.86
N ILE A 57 18.34 -5.24 -30.62
CA ILE A 57 16.96 -5.13 -30.13
C ILE A 57 16.72 -6.13 -29.00
N GLN A 58 17.19 -7.36 -29.13
CA GLN A 58 17.03 -8.40 -28.13
C GLN A 58 17.77 -8.08 -26.83
N GLU A 59 19.00 -7.54 -26.93
CA GLU A 59 19.79 -7.12 -25.78
C GLU A 59 19.18 -5.90 -25.08
N THR A 60 18.76 -4.88 -25.83
CA THR A 60 18.06 -3.71 -25.30
C THR A 60 16.75 -4.11 -24.61
N THR A 61 15.99 -5.02 -25.22
CA THR A 61 14.73 -5.53 -24.65
C THR A 61 15.00 -6.30 -23.36
N ARG A 62 16.03 -7.16 -23.33
CA ARG A 62 16.41 -7.92 -22.14
C ARG A 62 16.87 -7.02 -20.99
N GLN A 63 17.70 -6.02 -21.27
CA GLN A 63 18.17 -5.04 -20.29
C GLN A 63 17.01 -4.21 -19.74
N THR A 64 16.15 -3.68 -20.61
CA THR A 64 14.97 -2.90 -20.21
C THR A 64 14.02 -3.74 -19.36
N THR A 65 13.76 -4.99 -19.77
CA THR A 65 12.86 -5.90 -19.03
C THR A 65 13.43 -6.22 -17.65
N GLN A 66 14.72 -6.52 -17.54
CA GLN A 66 15.37 -6.76 -16.24
C GLN A 66 15.34 -5.53 -15.34
N GLN A 67 15.51 -4.33 -15.92
CA GLN A 67 15.46 -3.10 -15.16
C GLN A 67 14.06 -2.83 -14.62
N THR A 68 13.02 -2.98 -15.45
CA THR A 68 11.61 -2.87 -15.03
C THR A 68 11.26 -3.87 -13.92
N ILE A 69 11.73 -5.12 -14.02
CA ILE A 69 11.50 -6.13 -12.98
C ILE A 69 12.14 -5.71 -11.65
N ARG A 70 13.40 -5.23 -11.68
CA ARG A 70 14.09 -4.77 -10.45
C ARG A 70 13.41 -3.56 -9.83
N GLU A 71 12.94 -2.62 -10.65
CA GLU A 71 12.23 -1.43 -10.18
C GLU A 71 10.90 -1.82 -9.52
N MET A 72 10.13 -2.73 -10.13
CA MET A 72 8.90 -3.29 -9.55
C MET A 72 9.16 -4.03 -8.23
N GLU A 73 10.21 -4.87 -8.16
CA GLU A 73 10.57 -5.57 -6.92
C GLU A 73 10.98 -4.60 -5.81
N ALA A 74 11.75 -3.56 -6.15
CA ALA A 74 12.16 -2.53 -5.20
C ALA A 74 10.95 -1.74 -4.69
N GLN A 75 9.99 -1.42 -5.56
CA GLN A 75 8.75 -0.76 -5.18
C GLN A 75 7.89 -1.65 -4.27
N ALA A 76 7.66 -2.91 -4.64
CA ALA A 76 6.89 -3.86 -3.83
C ALA A 76 7.50 -4.02 -2.43
N LYS A 77 8.85 -4.10 -2.32
CA LYS A 77 9.54 -4.16 -1.02
C LYS A 77 9.29 -2.91 -0.17
N ARG A 78 9.26 -1.72 -0.78
CA ARG A 78 8.96 -0.47 -0.06
C ARG A 78 7.52 -0.47 0.44
N GLU A 79 6.57 -0.84 -0.40
CA GLU A 79 5.15 -0.90 -0.04
C GLU A 79 4.90 -1.90 1.11
N ILE A 80 5.54 -3.08 1.06
CA ILE A 80 5.49 -4.05 2.15
C ILE A 80 6.07 -3.44 3.44
N GLY A 81 7.26 -2.83 3.35
CA GLY A 81 7.90 -2.21 4.51
C GLY A 81 7.03 -1.11 5.14
N GLU A 82 6.42 -0.25 4.32
CA GLU A 82 5.50 0.79 4.80
C GLU A 82 4.26 0.19 5.48
N LYS A 83 3.65 -0.86 4.89
CA LYS A 83 2.51 -1.54 5.50
C LYS A 83 2.90 -2.18 6.83
N THR A 84 4.05 -2.84 6.92
CA THR A 84 4.52 -3.45 8.16
C THR A 84 4.72 -2.43 9.27
N LEU A 85 5.31 -1.26 8.95
CA LEU A 85 5.45 -0.17 9.92
C LEU A 85 4.08 0.35 10.37
N LEU A 86 3.15 0.53 9.44
CA LEU A 86 1.78 0.97 9.76
C LEU A 86 1.06 0.01 10.71
N LEU A 87 1.14 -1.30 10.44
CA LEU A 87 0.53 -2.32 11.31
C LEU A 87 1.18 -2.36 12.69
N ARG A 88 2.51 -2.21 12.74
CA ARG A 88 3.24 -2.13 14.00
C ARG A 88 2.83 -0.92 14.84
N ASP A 89 2.79 0.26 14.23
CA ASP A 89 2.43 1.50 14.94
C ASP A 89 0.99 1.43 15.49
N LEU A 90 0.07 0.84 14.70
CA LEU A 90 -1.30 0.59 15.14
C LEU A 90 -1.36 -0.41 16.30
N SER A 91 -0.61 -1.51 16.22
CA SER A 91 -0.50 -2.49 17.30
C SER A 91 0.09 -1.89 18.58
N ASP A 92 1.12 -1.04 18.45
CA ASP A 92 1.77 -0.37 19.57
C ASP A 92 0.82 0.56 20.34
N GLY A 93 -0.06 1.29 19.63
CA GLY A 93 -1.10 2.09 20.26
C GLY A 93 -2.14 1.24 21.01
N VAL A 94 -2.63 0.15 20.40
CA VAL A 94 -3.57 -0.78 21.07
C VAL A 94 -2.94 -1.42 22.31
N ARG A 95 -1.67 -1.83 22.21
CA ARG A 95 -0.91 -2.39 23.33
C ARG A 95 -0.81 -1.41 24.49
N TYR A 96 -0.55 -0.12 24.21
CA TYR A 96 -0.57 0.92 25.25
C TYR A 96 -1.94 1.01 25.95
N GLY A 97 -3.04 0.92 25.20
CA GLY A 97 -4.39 0.83 25.76
C GLY A 97 -4.57 -0.32 26.76
N SER A 98 -3.82 -1.42 26.64
CA SER A 98 -3.80 -2.53 27.62
C SER A 98 -3.36 -2.09 29.01
N ALA A 99 -2.36 -1.21 29.12
CA ALA A 99 -1.94 -0.68 30.41
C ALA A 99 -3.06 0.16 31.05
N VAL A 100 -3.73 0.99 30.25
CA VAL A 100 -4.87 1.79 30.71
C VAL A 100 -6.05 0.90 31.14
N ARG A 101 -6.33 -0.19 30.41
CA ARG A 101 -7.35 -1.18 30.79
C ARG A 101 -7.13 -1.76 32.19
N THR A 102 -5.87 -2.05 32.54
CA THR A 102 -5.50 -2.54 33.87
C THR A 102 -5.82 -1.51 34.95
N GLU A 103 -5.43 -0.25 34.75
CA GLU A 103 -5.73 0.80 35.74
C GLU A 103 -7.24 1.08 35.87
N VAL A 104 -8.00 1.00 34.77
CA VAL A 104 -9.47 1.08 34.83
C VAL A 104 -10.05 -0.04 35.70
N ALA A 105 -9.53 -1.26 35.58
CA ALA A 105 -9.98 -2.40 36.38
C ALA A 105 -9.63 -2.24 37.87
N ILE A 106 -8.41 -1.77 38.18
CA ILE A 106 -7.99 -1.46 39.55
C ILE A 106 -8.88 -0.36 40.14
N TYR A 107 -9.10 0.73 39.40
CA TYR A 107 -9.96 1.83 39.81
C TYR A 107 -11.39 1.36 40.10
N LEU A 108 -11.95 0.48 39.26
CA LEU A 108 -13.28 -0.09 39.49
C LEU A 108 -13.33 -0.89 40.80
N ALA A 109 -12.32 -1.73 41.05
CA ALA A 109 -12.24 -2.53 42.27
C ALA A 109 -12.12 -1.66 43.53
N ASP A 110 -11.33 -0.59 43.47
CA ASP A 110 -11.05 0.28 44.60
C ASP A 110 -12.17 1.29 44.88
N ARG A 111 -12.79 1.85 43.83
CA ARG A 111 -13.73 2.97 43.93
C ARG A 111 -15.19 2.56 43.74
N GLY A 112 -15.44 1.34 43.26
CA GLY A 112 -16.77 0.85 42.97
C GLY A 112 -17.48 1.58 41.82
N ARG A 113 -16.74 2.28 40.96
CA ARG A 113 -17.24 2.92 39.74
C ARG A 113 -16.13 3.00 38.70
N LEU A 114 -16.51 3.17 37.44
CA LEU A 114 -15.55 3.43 36.38
C LEU A 114 -14.98 4.86 36.49
N PRO A 115 -13.74 5.09 36.01
CA PRO A 115 -13.17 6.42 35.91
C PRO A 115 -13.96 7.25 34.87
N ALA A 116 -14.00 8.56 35.09
CA ALA A 116 -14.64 9.53 34.20
C ALA A 116 -13.63 10.30 33.34
N SER A 117 -12.34 10.24 33.67
CA SER A 117 -11.26 10.94 32.96
C SER A 117 -9.92 10.23 33.16
N MET A 118 -8.93 10.57 32.32
CA MET A 118 -7.56 10.07 32.50
C MET A 118 -6.90 10.59 33.78
N ASP A 119 -7.24 11.79 34.24
CA ASP A 119 -6.67 12.39 35.45
C ASP A 119 -7.04 11.63 36.73
N GLU A 120 -8.17 10.89 36.71
CA GLU A 120 -8.53 10.00 37.83
C GLU A 120 -7.65 8.75 37.92
N LEU A 121 -7.05 8.34 36.81
CA LEU A 121 -6.14 7.18 36.73
C LEU A 121 -4.68 7.61 36.88
N TYR A 122 -4.32 8.74 36.29
CA TYR A 122 -2.95 9.25 36.21
C TYR A 122 -2.95 10.76 36.55
N PRO A 123 -3.06 11.13 37.84
CA PRO A 123 -3.15 12.53 38.25
C PRO A 123 -1.88 13.34 37.95
N ASP A 124 -0.72 12.67 37.88
CA ASP A 124 0.56 13.29 37.49
C ASP A 124 0.80 13.25 35.96
N GLY A 125 -0.21 12.83 35.20
CA GLY A 125 -0.14 12.58 33.78
C GLY A 125 0.46 11.21 33.43
N ILE A 126 0.36 10.86 32.15
CA ILE A 126 0.92 9.62 31.61
C ILE A 126 1.78 9.91 30.37
N GLY A 127 2.91 9.21 30.25
CA GLY A 127 3.76 9.30 29.07
C GLY A 127 3.12 8.57 27.89
N LEU A 128 2.73 9.32 26.85
CA LEU A 128 2.15 8.77 25.63
C LEU A 128 3.25 8.24 24.68
N PRO A 129 3.03 7.10 24.00
CA PRO A 129 3.90 6.68 22.92
C PRO A 129 3.74 7.61 21.72
N ALA A 130 4.79 7.75 20.90
CA ALA A 130 4.82 8.71 19.78
C ALA A 130 3.71 8.48 18.72
N VAL A 131 3.13 7.28 18.68
CA VAL A 131 2.04 6.91 17.76
C VAL A 131 0.67 7.46 18.20
N LEU A 132 0.51 7.82 19.47
CA LEU A 132 -0.72 8.38 20.02
C LEU A 132 -0.56 9.89 20.24
N GLU A 133 -1.56 10.64 19.83
CA GLU A 133 -1.69 12.07 20.17
C GLU A 133 -2.34 12.26 21.53
N LYS A 134 -3.33 11.41 21.86
CA LYS A 134 -4.10 11.51 23.10
C LYS A 134 -4.68 10.16 23.49
N VAL A 135 -4.88 9.96 24.78
CA VAL A 135 -5.77 8.93 25.32
C VAL A 135 -6.80 9.60 26.21
N ASP A 136 -8.06 9.22 26.05
CA ASP A 136 -9.20 9.73 26.83
C ASP A 136 -9.97 8.60 27.48
N ILE A 137 -10.65 8.93 28.58
CA ILE A 137 -11.73 8.11 29.14
C ILE A 137 -13.06 8.74 28.74
N GLY A 138 -13.80 8.06 27.88
CA GLY A 138 -15.14 8.42 27.48
C GLY A 138 -16.21 7.88 28.44
N ALA A 139 -17.47 8.15 28.12
CA ALA A 139 -18.61 7.65 28.88
C ALA A 139 -18.52 6.13 29.10
N GLN A 140 -18.93 5.69 30.31
CA GLN A 140 -18.89 4.30 30.75
C GLN A 140 -17.47 3.70 30.76
N GLY A 141 -16.45 4.50 31.08
CA GLY A 141 -15.08 4.01 31.23
C GLY A 141 -14.43 3.55 29.93
N ARG A 142 -14.97 3.94 28.76
CA ARG A 142 -14.39 3.60 27.45
C ARG A 142 -13.04 4.27 27.29
N VAL A 143 -12.01 3.51 26.96
CA VAL A 143 -10.69 4.08 26.64
C VAL A 143 -10.66 4.42 25.15
N ILE A 144 -10.40 5.68 24.82
CA ILE A 144 -10.33 6.16 23.44
C ILE A 144 -8.88 6.51 23.14
N LEU A 145 -8.29 5.79 22.18
CA LEU A 145 -6.92 5.99 21.71
C LEU A 145 -6.96 6.85 20.45
N HIS A 146 -6.41 8.06 20.51
CA HIS A 146 -6.32 8.96 19.37
C HIS A 146 -4.94 8.84 18.74
N TYR A 147 -4.87 8.35 17.50
CA TYR A 147 -3.61 8.21 16.77
C TYR A 147 -3.15 9.55 16.21
N ALA A 148 -1.85 9.81 16.30
CA ALA A 148 -1.30 11.10 15.93
C ALA A 148 -1.32 11.31 14.41
N PRO A 149 -1.83 12.45 13.89
CA PRO A 149 -1.85 12.74 12.45
C PRO A 149 -0.48 12.79 11.77
N LYS A 150 0.59 12.91 12.57
CA LYS A 150 1.98 12.85 12.08
C LYS A 150 2.38 11.43 11.66
N THR A 151 1.70 10.42 12.19
CA THR A 151 1.77 9.06 11.68
C THR A 151 0.82 8.91 10.49
N LYS A 152 1.03 7.90 9.63
CA LYS A 152 0.05 7.58 8.58
C LYS A 152 -1.28 7.02 9.14
N LEU A 153 -1.46 7.03 10.47
CA LEU A 153 -2.67 6.62 11.20
C LEU A 153 -3.37 7.87 11.73
N ASN A 154 -4.44 8.28 11.07
CA ASN A 154 -5.33 9.34 11.57
C ASN A 154 -6.69 8.71 11.88
N GLY A 155 -7.03 8.65 13.16
CA GLY A 155 -8.26 8.00 13.62
C GLY A 155 -8.16 7.53 15.05
N THR A 156 -9.14 6.73 15.45
CA THR A 156 -9.36 6.32 16.83
C THR A 156 -9.55 4.81 16.96
N VAL A 157 -9.08 4.26 18.08
CA VAL A 157 -9.45 2.91 18.53
C VAL A 157 -10.11 3.04 19.90
N ILE A 158 -11.23 2.36 20.09
CA ILE A 158 -12.04 2.41 21.31
C ILE A 158 -11.98 1.05 21.99
N LEU A 159 -11.63 1.04 23.27
CA LEU A 159 -11.70 -0.13 24.14
C LEU A 159 -12.87 0.07 25.11
N THR A 160 -13.88 -0.77 24.99
CA THR A 160 -15.09 -0.71 25.83
C THR A 160 -15.07 -1.82 26.86
N PRO A 161 -15.13 -1.52 28.16
CA PRO A 161 -15.19 -2.56 29.19
C PRO A 161 -16.59 -3.17 29.25
N ASP A 162 -16.68 -4.51 29.26
CA ASP A 162 -17.90 -5.22 29.65
C ASP A 162 -17.91 -5.43 31.16
N VAL A 163 -18.73 -4.65 31.86
CA VAL A 163 -18.70 -4.58 33.33
C VAL A 163 -19.76 -5.48 33.94
N ASP A 164 -19.35 -6.30 34.91
CA ASP A 164 -20.24 -6.93 35.87
C ASP A 164 -20.41 -6.04 37.10
N THR A 165 -21.51 -5.31 37.14
CA THR A 165 -21.82 -4.41 38.26
C THR A 165 -22.16 -5.14 39.55
N LYS A 166 -22.45 -6.45 39.51
CA LYS A 166 -22.71 -7.23 40.74
C LYS A 166 -21.44 -7.62 41.45
N HIS A 167 -20.39 -7.92 40.67
CA HIS A 167 -19.10 -8.39 41.17
C HIS A 167 -18.00 -7.32 41.08
N MET A 168 -18.34 -6.11 40.62
CA MET A 168 -17.43 -4.97 40.48
C MET A 168 -16.18 -5.31 39.67
N MET A 169 -16.38 -6.04 38.57
CA MET A 169 -15.29 -6.54 37.73
C MET A 169 -15.57 -6.30 36.25
N ILE A 170 -14.50 -6.31 35.45
CA ILE A 170 -14.59 -6.27 33.99
C ILE A 170 -14.43 -7.71 33.49
N ARG A 171 -15.42 -8.22 32.76
CA ARG A 171 -15.40 -9.60 32.21
C ARG A 171 -14.52 -9.68 30.98
N GLU A 172 -14.69 -8.70 30.09
CA GLU A 172 -13.96 -8.63 28.84
C GLU A 172 -13.83 -7.18 28.35
N TRP A 173 -13.02 -6.99 27.31
CA TRP A 173 -12.85 -5.71 26.65
C TRP A 173 -13.16 -5.86 25.18
N ILE A 174 -14.07 -5.03 24.69
CA ILE A 174 -14.46 -4.98 23.29
C ILE A 174 -13.61 -3.90 22.61
N CYS A 175 -12.74 -4.29 21.68
CA CYS A 175 -11.91 -3.36 20.92
C CYS A 175 -12.52 -3.09 19.54
N THR A 176 -12.80 -1.81 19.23
CA THR A 176 -13.40 -1.41 17.95
C THR A 176 -12.80 -0.14 17.37
N THR A 177 -12.93 0.02 16.05
CA THR A 177 -12.59 1.27 15.35
C THR A 177 -13.45 1.43 14.12
N SER A 178 -13.75 2.67 13.76
CA SER A 178 -14.38 3.03 12.48
C SER A 178 -13.40 3.58 11.45
N ASP A 179 -12.13 3.72 11.81
CA ASP A 179 -11.16 4.48 11.03
C ASP A 179 -10.12 3.57 10.37
N PHE A 180 -9.88 2.38 10.95
CA PHE A 180 -8.88 1.43 10.46
C PHE A 180 -9.53 0.11 10.04
N ALA A 181 -9.90 -0.02 8.76
CA ALA A 181 -10.50 -1.24 8.21
C ALA A 181 -9.60 -2.49 8.33
N PHE A 182 -8.28 -2.28 8.42
CA PHE A 182 -7.27 -3.33 8.57
C PHE A 182 -6.87 -3.60 10.02
N ILE A 183 -7.62 -3.09 11.01
CA ILE A 183 -7.27 -3.20 12.44
C ILE A 183 -7.00 -4.65 12.88
N ALA A 184 -7.75 -5.62 12.36
CA ALA A 184 -7.58 -7.03 12.70
C ALA A 184 -6.24 -7.61 12.23
N GLU A 185 -5.60 -7.01 11.21
CA GLU A 185 -4.24 -7.38 10.79
C GLU A 185 -3.17 -6.90 11.80
N ALA A 186 -3.44 -5.80 12.52
CA ALA A 186 -2.54 -5.24 13.53
C ALA A 186 -2.80 -5.79 14.93
N SER A 187 -4.07 -6.07 15.25
CA SER A 187 -4.55 -6.53 16.55
C SER A 187 -5.79 -7.43 16.34
N PRO A 188 -5.63 -8.77 16.35
CA PRO A 188 -6.71 -9.71 16.00
C PRO A 188 -7.95 -9.65 16.90
N GLU A 189 -7.83 -9.13 18.12
CA GLU A 189 -8.92 -8.93 19.07
C GLU A 189 -9.78 -7.70 18.77
N CYS A 190 -9.34 -6.84 17.84
CA CYS A 190 -10.02 -5.62 17.49
C CYS A 190 -10.84 -5.77 16.21
N SER A 191 -12.02 -5.17 16.19
CA SER A 191 -12.96 -5.25 15.07
C SER A 191 -13.21 -3.90 14.41
N TYR A 192 -13.24 -3.88 13.08
CA TYR A 192 -13.67 -2.71 12.33
C TYR A 192 -15.21 -2.64 12.29
N ILE A 193 -15.75 -1.49 12.68
CA ILE A 193 -17.19 -1.20 12.62
C ILE A 193 -17.36 0.06 11.77
N PRO A 194 -17.90 -0.06 10.53
CA PRO A 194 -18.16 1.10 9.69
C PRO A 194 -19.12 2.06 10.41
N GLN A 195 -18.90 3.36 10.32
CA GLN A 195 -19.91 4.32 10.74
C GLN A 195 -21.15 4.09 9.88
N ALA A 196 -22.30 3.83 10.51
CA ALA A 196 -23.55 3.78 9.77
C ALA A 196 -23.76 5.18 9.16
N ASN A 197 -23.77 5.26 7.83
CA ASN A 197 -24.20 6.45 7.11
C ASN A 197 -25.61 6.79 7.61
N THR A 198 -25.71 7.70 8.58
CA THR A 198 -26.97 8.35 8.94
C THR A 198 -27.19 9.38 7.85
N ALA A 199 -27.58 8.90 6.67
CA ALA A 199 -28.19 9.71 5.64
C ALA A 199 -29.50 10.22 6.24
N GLN A 200 -29.53 11.53 6.53
CA GLN A 200 -30.72 12.30 6.84
C GLN A 200 -31.66 12.35 5.64
#